data_AF-A0A9Q5BYK1-F1
#
_entry.id   AF-A0A9Q5BYK1-F1
#
_cell.length_a   1.000
_cell.length_b   1.000
_cell.length_c   1.000
_cell.angle_alpha   90.00
_cell.angle_beta   90.00
_cell.angle_gamma   90.00
#
_symmetry.space_group_name_H-M   'P 1'
#
loop_
_entity.id
_entity.type
_entity.pdbx_description
1 polymer ?
#
loop_
_entity_poly.entity_id
_entity_poly.type
_entity_poly.pdbx_seq_one_letter_code
_entity_poly.pdbx_strand_id
1 'polypeptide(L)'
;MIKPTLDEIASHCKQAINMALNKDGETSYTLSFDIVATEQELDFIFYCPSALLLNQELYNRLTSIISTNAYPYFTVFPQPSPVLVPWETDNVHKARAWAFPWRREISKRLVVDDIDSFLDLNTKNGNIWLMRNYFVNINSLTSVAIMGLSGSGKTMLTKWLNSNIARMGKVITIDPKGSKDLVWWARDNDQEIIYPSPDVSKSDFLSKVNDKLSQVLQVVYKRQSEYLKSHDNINKKFLPVVVTIDELSALTTGANKRIVDSFFSLLQTITLLARESNVHLILISQELDAKTIPTSVRSQCNLRILMGLVNSKSCQYLFPDYDVSSIVVPSGVATGIIQKINSDEVPAITPFLAPTVKGW
;
A
#
# COMPACT_ATOMS: atom_id res chain seq x y z
N MET A 1 3.33 -1.11 30.40
CA MET A 1 4.09 -1.57 29.22
C MET A 1 5.45 -0.89 29.28
N ILE A 2 6.54 -1.64 29.24
CA ILE A 2 7.90 -1.09 29.22
C ILE A 2 8.03 -0.24 27.95
N LYS A 3 8.56 0.97 28.06
CA LYS A 3 8.90 1.83 26.92
C LYS A 3 10.40 2.09 27.00
N PRO A 4 11.23 1.37 26.22
CA PRO A 4 12.66 1.59 26.25
C PRO A 4 12.96 3.03 25.78
N THR A 5 13.99 3.61 26.38
CA THR A 5 14.64 4.81 25.88
C THR A 5 15.34 4.51 24.55
N LEU A 6 15.66 5.56 23.79
CA LEU A 6 16.37 5.42 22.52
C LEU A 6 17.75 4.76 22.73
N ASP A 7 18.45 5.12 23.80
CA ASP A 7 19.77 4.56 24.12
C ASP A 7 19.69 3.08 24.50
N GLU A 8 18.68 2.68 25.26
CA GLU A 8 18.46 1.27 25.62
C GLU A 8 18.21 0.41 24.37
N ILE A 9 17.36 0.87 23.45
CA ILE A 9 17.05 0.11 22.23
C ILE A 9 18.24 0.12 21.26
N ALA A 10 18.97 1.23 21.13
CA ALA A 10 20.20 1.32 20.36
C ALA A 10 21.25 0.34 20.87
N SER A 11 21.49 0.32 22.18
CA SER A 11 22.43 -0.61 22.82
C SER A 11 22.01 -2.07 22.60
N HIS A 12 20.72 -2.38 22.72
CA HIS A 12 20.20 -3.71 22.48
C HIS A 12 20.42 -4.16 21.03
N CYS A 13 20.06 -3.32 20.05
CA CYS A 13 20.30 -3.58 18.63
C CYS A 13 21.80 -3.71 18.32
N LYS A 14 22.64 -2.86 18.91
CA LYS A 14 24.11 -2.93 18.78
C LYS A 14 24.66 -4.27 19.26
N GLN A 15 24.20 -4.77 20.40
CA GLN A 15 24.59 -6.09 20.91
C GLN A 15 24.16 -7.21 19.95
N ALA A 16 22.92 -7.17 19.46
CA ALA A 16 22.42 -8.17 18.51
C ALA A 16 23.19 -8.16 17.18
N ILE A 17 23.53 -6.97 16.65
CA ILE A 17 24.33 -6.83 15.44
C ILE A 17 25.74 -7.36 15.64
N ASN A 18 26.40 -7.03 16.77
CA ASN A 18 27.71 -7.60 17.11
C ASN A 18 27.67 -9.13 17.10
N MET A 19 26.66 -9.75 17.73
CA MET A 19 26.53 -11.21 17.77
C MET A 19 26.31 -11.81 16.38
N ALA A 20 25.59 -11.11 15.49
CA ALA A 20 25.32 -11.60 14.15
C ALA A 20 26.50 -11.42 13.18
N LEU A 21 27.28 -10.34 13.30
CA LEU A 21 28.40 -10.01 12.41
C LEU A 21 29.75 -10.60 12.85
N ASN A 22 29.86 -11.16 14.07
CA ASN A 22 31.11 -11.66 14.67
C ASN A 22 31.87 -12.75 13.89
N LYS A 23 31.39 -13.20 12.72
CA LYS A 23 32.08 -14.20 11.90
C LYS A 23 33.35 -13.66 11.23
N ASP A 24 33.45 -12.35 11.03
CA ASP A 24 34.54 -11.74 10.25
C ASP A 24 35.51 -10.88 11.11
N GLY A 25 35.38 -10.91 12.44
CA GLY A 25 36.20 -10.10 13.36
C GLY A 25 35.83 -8.61 13.43
N GLU A 26 34.95 -8.14 12.55
CA GLU A 26 34.42 -6.76 12.52
C GLU A 26 33.30 -6.57 13.54
N THR A 27 33.59 -5.80 14.59
CA THR A 27 32.65 -5.53 15.69
C THR A 27 32.66 -4.04 16.06
N SER A 28 31.67 -3.60 16.83
CA SER A 28 31.71 -2.25 17.42
C SER A 28 32.90 -2.05 18.37
N TYR A 29 33.48 -3.13 18.91
CA TYR A 29 34.65 -3.08 19.78
C TYR A 29 35.96 -2.92 19.01
N THR A 30 35.98 -3.29 17.73
CA THR A 30 37.10 -3.06 16.79
C THR A 30 36.96 -1.74 16.03
N LEU A 31 36.02 -0.87 16.44
CA LEU A 31 35.69 0.40 15.75
C LEU A 31 35.23 0.18 14.30
N SER A 32 34.56 -0.92 14.00
CA SER A 32 34.03 -1.20 12.67
C SER A 32 32.72 -0.45 12.41
N PHE A 33 31.88 -0.32 13.44
CA PHE A 33 30.61 0.41 13.39
C PHE A 33 30.14 0.89 14.77
N ASP A 34 29.17 1.80 14.77
CA ASP A 34 28.40 2.24 15.93
C ASP A 34 26.91 2.33 15.60
N ILE A 35 26.06 2.36 16.63
CA ILE A 35 24.60 2.49 16.51
C ILE A 35 24.11 3.67 17.30
N VAL A 36 23.32 4.53 16.67
CA VAL A 36 22.59 5.61 17.34
C VAL A 36 21.12 5.53 16.98
N ALA A 37 20.23 5.83 17.92
CA ALA A 37 18.79 5.82 17.71
C ALA A 37 18.23 7.23 17.85
N THR A 38 17.36 7.61 16.92
CA THR A 38 16.52 8.81 16.98
C THR A 38 15.04 8.40 17.03
N GLU A 39 14.13 9.36 17.20
CA GLU A 39 12.69 9.06 17.16
C GLU A 39 12.20 8.61 15.76
N GLN A 40 12.96 8.89 14.69
CA GLN A 40 12.56 8.63 13.31
C GLN A 40 13.32 7.47 12.66
N GLU A 41 14.53 7.17 13.14
CA GLU A 41 15.38 6.12 12.55
C GLU A 41 16.40 5.57 13.55
N LEU A 42 17.01 4.44 13.18
CA LEU A 42 18.22 3.91 13.79
C LEU A 42 19.35 4.00 12.78
N ASP A 43 20.45 4.62 13.16
CA ASP A 43 21.62 4.84 12.32
C ASP A 43 22.70 3.83 12.60
N PHE A 44 23.12 3.10 11.57
CA PHE A 44 24.30 2.24 11.57
C PHE A 44 25.47 3.02 10.98
N ILE A 45 26.32 3.55 11.87
CA ILE A 45 27.49 4.37 11.52
C ILE A 45 28.66 3.43 11.28
N PHE A 46 29.14 3.32 10.05
CA PHE A 46 30.26 2.43 9.71
C PHE A 46 31.52 3.22 9.39
N TYR A 47 32.68 2.65 9.73
CA TYR A 47 33.96 3.33 9.54
C TYR A 47 34.47 3.06 8.13
N CYS A 48 34.82 4.12 7.41
CA CYS A 48 35.33 4.03 6.04
C CYS A 48 36.79 4.49 5.91
N PRO A 49 37.68 3.73 5.23
CA PRO A 49 37.42 2.45 4.56
C PRO A 49 37.04 1.34 5.55
N SER A 50 36.07 0.50 5.17
CA SER A 50 35.53 -0.59 5.99
C SER A 50 35.96 -1.93 5.40
N ALA A 51 36.23 -2.93 6.24
CA ALA A 51 36.32 -4.31 5.78
C ALA A 51 34.94 -4.95 5.58
N LEU A 52 33.86 -4.34 6.10
CA LEU A 52 32.49 -4.78 5.85
C LEU A 52 32.15 -4.57 4.37
N LEU A 53 31.63 -5.61 3.73
CA LEU A 53 31.07 -5.50 2.39
C LEU A 53 29.72 -4.78 2.45
N LEU A 54 29.75 -3.46 2.29
CA LEU A 54 28.58 -2.59 2.34
C LEU A 54 27.71 -2.74 1.09
N ASN A 55 26.93 -3.83 1.04
CA ASN A 55 26.04 -4.17 -0.07
C ASN A 55 24.57 -4.32 0.40
N GLN A 56 23.66 -4.57 -0.55
CA GLN A 56 22.23 -4.78 -0.27
C GLN A 56 21.98 -5.98 0.67
N GLU A 57 22.76 -7.06 0.53
CA GLU A 57 22.60 -8.27 1.35
C GLU A 57 22.86 -7.98 2.83
N LEU A 58 23.95 -7.26 3.14
CA LEU A 58 24.25 -6.82 4.49
C LEU A 58 23.16 -5.89 5.03
N TYR A 59 22.71 -4.93 4.22
CA TYR A 59 21.65 -3.99 4.61
C TYR A 59 20.34 -4.72 4.96
N ASN A 60 19.90 -5.67 4.13
CA ASN A 60 18.68 -6.45 4.38
C ASN A 60 18.83 -7.32 5.64
N ARG A 61 20.01 -7.93 5.82
CA ARG A 61 20.32 -8.72 7.01
C ARG A 61 20.28 -7.88 8.28
N LEU A 62 20.87 -6.68 8.26
CA LEU A 62 20.79 -5.72 9.36
C LEU A 62 19.34 -5.30 9.62
N THR A 63 18.57 -5.00 8.57
CA THR A 63 17.14 -4.67 8.69
C THR A 63 16.39 -5.78 9.43
N SER A 64 16.60 -7.05 9.07
CA SER A 64 15.96 -8.19 9.73
C SER A 64 16.33 -8.31 11.22
N ILE A 65 17.61 -8.12 11.55
CA ILE A 65 18.09 -8.12 12.94
C ILE A 65 17.44 -6.98 13.73
N ILE A 66 17.46 -5.76 13.18
CA ILE A 66 16.91 -4.57 13.84
C ILE A 66 15.40 -4.74 14.03
N SER A 67 14.65 -5.13 12.98
CA SER A 67 13.20 -5.39 13.06
C SER A 67 12.83 -6.36 14.19
N THR A 68 13.59 -7.45 14.33
CA THR A 68 13.32 -8.49 15.34
C THR A 68 13.56 -8.00 16.76
N ASN A 69 14.65 -7.25 16.98
CA ASN A 69 15.03 -6.75 18.30
C ASN A 69 14.30 -5.47 18.69
N ALA A 70 13.80 -4.71 17.71
CA ALA A 70 13.02 -3.50 17.92
C ALA A 70 11.54 -3.80 18.26
N TYR A 71 11.00 -4.92 17.79
CA TYR A 71 9.67 -5.40 18.13
C TYR A 71 9.59 -5.85 19.61
N PRO A 72 8.51 -5.55 20.37
CA PRO A 72 7.25 -4.93 19.97
C PRO A 72 7.20 -3.40 20.20
N TYR A 73 8.36 -2.75 20.38
CA TYR A 73 8.43 -1.34 20.76
C TYR A 73 8.45 -0.38 19.57
N PHE A 74 9.09 -0.77 18.48
CA PHE A 74 9.19 0.01 17.25
C PHE A 74 8.82 -0.85 16.03
N THR A 75 8.29 -0.19 15.01
CA THR A 75 8.07 -0.76 13.67
C THR A 75 9.15 -0.22 12.73
N VAL A 76 10.04 -1.09 12.28
CA VAL A 76 11.07 -0.77 11.28
C VAL A 76 10.44 -0.83 9.89
N PHE A 77 10.80 0.11 9.01
CA PHE A 77 10.31 0.21 7.64
C PHE A 77 11.43 -0.16 6.65
N PRO A 78 11.39 -1.38 6.08
CA PRO A 78 12.37 -1.80 5.10
C PRO A 78 12.38 -0.88 3.87
N GLN A 79 13.57 -0.67 3.33
CA GLN A 79 13.83 0.20 2.19
C GLN A 79 14.31 -0.62 0.99
N PRO A 80 14.00 -0.19 -0.25
CA PRO A 80 14.37 -0.95 -1.45
C PRO A 80 15.89 -0.97 -1.69
N SER A 81 16.59 0.04 -1.15
CA SER A 81 18.05 0.17 -1.20
C SER A 81 18.58 0.77 0.11
N PRO A 82 19.89 0.65 0.41
CA PRO A 82 20.45 1.23 1.62
C PRO A 82 20.29 2.76 1.61
N VAL A 83 19.78 3.32 2.70
CA VAL A 83 19.60 4.77 2.85
C VAL A 83 20.87 5.35 3.45
N LEU A 84 21.76 5.86 2.59
CA LEU A 84 23.03 6.47 3.00
C LEU A 84 22.82 7.93 3.39
N VAL A 85 23.13 8.28 4.63
CA VAL A 85 23.00 9.64 5.17
C VAL A 85 24.35 10.18 5.65
N PRO A 86 24.59 11.50 5.57
CA PRO A 86 25.75 12.11 6.21
C PRO A 86 25.61 12.03 7.73
N TRP A 87 26.71 11.79 8.42
CA TRP A 87 26.74 11.78 9.89
C TRP A 87 27.58 12.95 10.39
N GLU A 88 27.04 13.74 11.32
CA GLU A 88 27.71 14.93 11.84
C GLU A 88 28.87 14.54 12.77
N THR A 89 30.11 14.75 12.28
CA THR A 89 31.33 14.46 13.03
C THR A 89 32.54 15.12 12.36
N ASP A 90 33.55 15.44 13.16
CA ASP A 90 34.85 15.93 12.64
C ASP A 90 35.74 14.80 12.09
N ASN A 91 35.31 13.53 12.22
CA ASN A 91 36.07 12.38 11.76
C ASN A 91 35.57 11.87 10.39
N VAL A 92 36.37 12.08 9.34
CA VAL A 92 36.06 11.64 7.96
C VAL A 92 35.72 10.14 7.86
N HIS A 93 36.27 9.32 8.74
CA HIS A 93 36.02 7.88 8.75
C HIS A 93 34.61 7.54 9.24
N LYS A 94 33.95 8.41 10.02
CA LYS A 94 32.59 8.21 10.57
C LYS A 94 31.52 9.12 9.96
N ALA A 95 31.83 9.87 8.91
CA ALA A 95 30.98 10.92 8.39
C ALA A 95 29.72 10.43 7.63
N ARG A 96 29.33 9.16 7.77
CA ARG A 96 28.23 8.53 7.03
C ARG A 96 27.63 7.37 7.82
N ALA A 97 26.34 7.15 7.62
CA ALA A 97 25.60 6.05 8.23
C ALA A 97 24.57 5.47 7.26
N TRP A 98 24.15 4.24 7.52
CA TRP A 98 22.91 3.71 6.96
C TRP A 98 21.77 3.98 7.94
N ALA A 99 20.76 4.70 7.46
CA ALA A 99 19.54 4.97 8.22
C ALA A 99 18.55 3.83 8.04
N PHE A 100 17.98 3.36 9.16
CA PHE A 100 16.87 2.41 9.20
C PHE A 100 15.63 3.12 9.75
N PRO A 101 14.75 3.64 8.87
CA PRO A 101 13.56 4.36 9.29
C PRO A 101 12.66 3.47 10.14
N TRP A 102 12.15 4.02 11.23
CA TRP A 102 11.22 3.30 12.11
C TRP A 102 10.19 4.25 12.72
N ARG A 103 9.23 3.67 13.41
CA ARG A 103 8.26 4.42 14.22
C ARG A 103 8.11 3.77 15.57
N ARG A 104 7.98 4.60 16.60
CA ARG A 104 7.59 4.14 17.93
C ARG A 104 6.17 3.54 17.87
N GLU A 105 6.00 2.42 18.57
CA GLU A 105 4.83 1.54 18.57
C GLU A 105 4.65 0.65 17.32
N ILE A 106 3.85 -0.39 17.50
CA ILE A 106 3.43 -1.29 16.44
C ILE A 106 2.11 -0.86 15.79
N SER A 107 1.96 -1.23 14.52
CA SER A 107 0.70 -1.18 13.78
C SER A 107 -0.45 -1.82 14.56
N LYS A 108 -1.51 -1.04 14.81
CA LYS A 108 -2.71 -1.47 15.55
C LYS A 108 -3.95 -1.36 14.69
N ARG A 109 -4.81 -2.37 14.79
CA ARG A 109 -6.10 -2.42 14.11
C ARG A 109 -7.00 -1.25 14.53
N LEU A 110 -7.64 -0.64 13.54
CA LEU A 110 -8.74 0.29 13.77
C LEU A 110 -10.03 -0.52 14.01
N VAL A 111 -10.66 -0.33 15.16
CA VAL A 111 -11.96 -0.94 15.50
C VAL A 111 -12.98 0.18 15.56
N VAL A 112 -14.06 0.04 14.80
CA VAL A 112 -15.11 1.05 14.64
C VAL A 112 -16.40 0.47 15.18
N ASP A 113 -16.97 1.15 16.17
CA ASP A 113 -18.22 0.77 16.82
C ASP A 113 -19.42 1.36 16.09
N ASP A 114 -19.39 2.67 15.83
CA ASP A 114 -20.40 3.40 15.05
C ASP A 114 -19.81 3.81 13.71
N ILE A 115 -20.27 3.15 12.65
CA ILE A 115 -19.78 3.40 11.30
C ILE A 115 -20.17 4.78 10.80
N ASP A 116 -21.41 5.22 10.98
CA ASP A 116 -21.91 6.43 10.33
C ASP A 116 -21.20 7.66 10.88
N SER A 117 -21.07 7.76 12.20
CA SER A 117 -20.30 8.83 12.85
C SER A 117 -18.84 8.83 12.40
N PHE A 118 -18.23 7.65 12.23
CA PHE A 118 -16.83 7.56 11.81
C PHE A 118 -16.63 7.94 10.33
N LEU A 119 -17.54 7.53 9.46
CA LEU A 119 -17.51 7.90 8.04
C LEU A 119 -17.69 9.41 7.88
N ASP A 120 -18.58 10.04 8.65
CA ASP A 120 -18.80 11.48 8.59
C ASP A 120 -17.56 12.27 9.06
N LEU A 121 -16.80 11.76 10.04
CA LEU A 121 -15.51 12.36 10.42
C LEU A 121 -14.47 12.30 9.28
N ASN A 122 -14.49 11.25 8.47
CA ASN A 122 -13.53 11.03 7.38
C ASN A 122 -13.78 11.93 6.17
N THR A 123 -15.05 12.29 5.91
CA THR A 123 -15.44 13.12 4.77
C THR A 123 -14.79 14.50 4.76
N LYS A 124 -14.61 15.13 5.92
CA LYS A 124 -14.18 16.54 6.01
C LYS A 124 -12.83 16.83 5.35
N ASN A 125 -11.91 15.86 5.40
CA ASN A 125 -10.55 16.02 4.88
C ASN A 125 -10.23 15.09 3.70
N GLY A 126 -11.16 14.24 3.28
CA GLY A 126 -10.87 13.21 2.28
C GLY A 126 -10.01 12.06 2.81
N ASN A 127 -9.90 11.92 4.14
CA ASN A 127 -9.01 10.96 4.79
C ASN A 127 -9.75 9.67 5.09
N ILE A 128 -9.28 8.57 4.51
CA ILE A 128 -9.77 7.22 4.76
C ILE A 128 -8.82 6.55 5.74
N TRP A 129 -9.24 6.38 6.99
CA TRP A 129 -8.45 5.66 7.99
C TRP A 129 -8.49 4.16 7.72
N LEU A 130 -7.32 3.53 7.70
CA LEU A 130 -7.19 2.10 7.48
C LEU A 130 -6.72 1.38 8.75
N MET A 131 -5.92 2.06 9.58
CA MET A 131 -5.40 1.54 10.85
C MET A 131 -5.29 2.70 11.86
N ARG A 132 -5.01 2.39 13.13
CA ARG A 132 -4.70 3.46 14.09
C ARG A 132 -3.46 4.24 13.61
N ASN A 133 -3.56 5.56 13.57
CA ASN A 133 -2.48 6.45 13.12
C ASN A 133 -2.03 6.20 11.66
N TYR A 134 -2.89 5.62 10.82
CA TYR A 134 -2.63 5.42 9.40
C TYR A 134 -3.89 5.70 8.57
N PHE A 135 -3.80 6.70 7.70
CA PHE A 135 -4.86 7.07 6.77
C PHE A 135 -4.31 7.30 5.37
N VAL A 136 -5.17 7.22 4.37
CA VAL A 136 -4.89 7.60 2.99
C VAL A 136 -5.83 8.73 2.58
N ASN A 137 -5.33 9.74 1.89
CA ASN A 137 -6.18 10.80 1.37
C ASN A 137 -6.64 10.45 -0.04
N ILE A 138 -7.95 10.40 -0.28
CA ILE A 138 -8.51 10.02 -1.59
C ILE A 138 -7.97 10.91 -2.73
N ASN A 139 -7.80 12.20 -2.49
CA ASN A 139 -7.31 13.15 -3.50
C ASN A 139 -5.82 12.95 -3.83
N SER A 140 -5.07 12.25 -2.97
CA SER A 140 -3.68 11.87 -3.23
C SER A 140 -3.54 10.51 -3.91
N LEU A 141 -4.63 9.73 -4.01
CA LEU A 141 -4.59 8.41 -4.63
C LEU A 141 -4.63 8.54 -6.16
N THR A 142 -3.88 7.70 -6.85
CA THR A 142 -4.02 7.51 -8.31
C THR A 142 -4.91 6.31 -8.56
N SER A 143 -4.48 5.15 -8.07
CA SER A 143 -5.19 3.87 -8.13
C SER A 143 -4.69 2.96 -7.02
N VAL A 144 -5.54 2.04 -6.60
CA VAL A 144 -5.30 1.10 -5.50
C VAL A 144 -5.22 -0.31 -6.07
N ALA A 145 -4.20 -1.06 -5.68
CA ALA A 145 -4.06 -2.47 -5.98
C ALA A 145 -4.16 -3.29 -4.68
N ILE A 146 -5.09 -4.23 -4.63
CA ILE A 146 -5.30 -5.10 -3.46
C ILE A 146 -5.17 -6.57 -3.89
N MET A 147 -4.24 -7.28 -3.28
CA MET A 147 -3.99 -8.69 -3.54
C MET A 147 -4.14 -9.52 -2.27
N GLY A 148 -4.55 -10.78 -2.39
CA GLY A 148 -4.59 -11.71 -1.26
C GLY A 148 -5.43 -12.94 -1.55
N LEU A 149 -5.20 -14.03 -0.84
CA LEU A 149 -5.92 -15.29 -1.04
C LEU A 149 -7.40 -15.21 -0.66
N SER A 150 -8.20 -16.18 -1.07
CA SER A 150 -9.60 -16.28 -0.60
C SER A 150 -9.66 -16.31 0.93
N GLY A 151 -10.66 -15.65 1.53
CA GLY A 151 -10.79 -15.53 2.98
C GLY A 151 -9.85 -14.53 3.66
N SER A 152 -8.96 -13.83 2.91
CA SER A 152 -8.04 -12.85 3.50
C SER A 152 -8.70 -11.54 3.96
N GLY A 153 -10.01 -11.35 3.76
CA GLY A 153 -10.74 -10.13 4.13
C GLY A 153 -10.80 -9.04 3.05
N LYS A 154 -10.41 -9.33 1.79
CA LYS A 154 -10.46 -8.36 0.67
C LYS A 154 -11.83 -7.72 0.50
N THR A 155 -12.90 -8.50 0.39
CA THR A 155 -14.26 -7.99 0.17
C THR A 155 -14.72 -7.05 1.31
N MET A 156 -14.35 -7.33 2.56
CA MET A 156 -14.64 -6.43 3.69
C MET A 156 -13.81 -5.14 3.63
N LEU A 157 -12.54 -5.23 3.26
CA LEU A 157 -11.72 -4.03 3.01
C LEU A 157 -12.28 -3.21 1.85
N THR A 158 -12.76 -3.86 0.79
CA THR A 158 -13.43 -3.22 -0.35
C THR A 158 -14.69 -2.49 0.11
N LYS A 159 -15.55 -3.15 0.89
CA LYS A 159 -16.75 -2.55 1.48
C LYS A 159 -16.41 -1.33 2.34
N TRP A 160 -15.33 -1.41 3.14
CA TRP A 160 -14.84 -0.30 3.95
C TRP A 160 -14.39 0.90 3.10
N LEU A 161 -13.51 0.67 2.12
CA LEU A 161 -13.01 1.72 1.22
C LEU A 161 -14.17 2.38 0.47
N ASN A 162 -15.04 1.56 -0.13
CA ASN A 162 -16.20 2.02 -0.87
C ASN A 162 -17.16 2.84 0.01
N SER A 163 -17.41 2.43 1.26
CA SER A 163 -18.28 3.18 2.18
C SER A 163 -17.75 4.57 2.50
N ASN A 164 -16.44 4.71 2.72
CA ASN A 164 -15.81 6.01 2.93
C ASN A 164 -15.94 6.88 1.68
N ILE A 165 -15.68 6.31 0.51
CA ILE A 165 -15.72 7.03 -0.77
C ILE A 165 -17.14 7.47 -1.14
N ALA A 166 -18.16 6.63 -0.88
CA ALA A 166 -19.56 6.93 -1.18
C ALA A 166 -20.08 8.17 -0.43
N ARG A 167 -19.53 8.47 0.76
CA ARG A 167 -19.86 9.70 1.49
C ARG A 167 -19.25 10.96 0.86
N MET A 168 -18.26 10.82 -0.01
CA MET A 168 -17.52 11.92 -0.64
C MET A 168 -17.83 12.08 -2.12
N GLY A 169 -18.25 11.01 -2.80
CA GLY A 169 -18.45 11.00 -4.24
C GLY A 169 -19.13 9.72 -4.73
N LYS A 170 -18.81 9.32 -5.97
CA LYS A 170 -19.48 8.20 -6.62
C LYS A 170 -18.60 6.95 -6.63
N VAL A 171 -19.19 5.81 -6.31
CA VAL A 171 -18.58 4.49 -6.43
C VAL A 171 -19.31 3.68 -7.50
N ILE A 172 -18.55 3.04 -8.38
CA ILE A 172 -19.02 2.07 -9.38
C ILE A 172 -18.33 0.75 -9.06
N THR A 173 -19.08 -0.22 -8.53
CA THR A 173 -18.55 -1.54 -8.17
C THR A 173 -18.79 -2.53 -9.31
N ILE A 174 -17.76 -3.23 -9.73
CA ILE A 174 -17.81 -4.35 -10.67
C ILE A 174 -17.44 -5.59 -9.87
N ASP A 175 -18.42 -6.48 -9.68
CA ASP A 175 -18.27 -7.72 -8.92
C ASP A 175 -18.65 -8.91 -9.81
N PRO A 176 -17.67 -9.54 -10.48
CA PRO A 176 -17.89 -10.71 -11.32
C PRO A 176 -18.33 -11.95 -10.53
N LYS A 177 -18.19 -11.96 -9.19
CA LYS A 177 -18.64 -13.06 -8.34
C LYS A 177 -20.07 -12.86 -7.82
N GLY A 178 -20.58 -11.63 -7.84
CA GLY A 178 -21.89 -11.30 -7.28
C GLY A 178 -21.96 -11.55 -5.78
N SER A 179 -20.94 -11.11 -5.03
CA SER A 179 -20.90 -11.24 -3.57
C SER A 179 -22.08 -10.50 -2.93
N LYS A 180 -22.76 -11.19 -2.00
CA LYS A 180 -23.91 -10.63 -1.28
C LYS A 180 -23.54 -9.30 -0.61
N ASP A 181 -22.37 -9.23 0.02
CA ASP A 181 -21.95 -8.06 0.78
C ASP A 181 -21.81 -6.80 -0.07
N LEU A 182 -21.18 -6.87 -1.24
CA LEU A 182 -21.01 -5.70 -2.11
C LEU A 182 -22.31 -5.32 -2.82
N VAL A 183 -23.12 -6.31 -3.22
CA VAL A 183 -24.42 -6.07 -3.87
C VAL A 183 -25.37 -5.32 -2.96
N TRP A 184 -25.56 -5.78 -1.72
CA TRP A 184 -26.44 -5.10 -0.78
C TRP A 184 -25.85 -3.78 -0.33
N TRP A 185 -24.53 -3.72 -0.06
CA TRP A 185 -23.87 -2.45 0.26
C TRP A 185 -24.12 -1.38 -0.80
N ALA A 186 -23.98 -1.71 -2.08
CA ALA A 186 -24.17 -0.74 -3.16
C ALA A 186 -25.62 -0.24 -3.22
N ARG A 187 -26.60 -1.14 -3.05
CA ARG A 187 -28.02 -0.77 -3.02
C ARG A 187 -28.37 0.13 -1.82
N ASP A 188 -27.88 -0.24 -0.64
CA ASP A 188 -28.16 0.50 0.60
C ASP A 188 -27.54 1.90 0.61
N ASN A 189 -26.48 2.13 -0.19
CA ASN A 189 -25.77 3.41 -0.29
C ASN A 189 -26.06 4.18 -1.60
N ASP A 190 -27.06 3.77 -2.38
CA ASP A 190 -27.40 4.33 -3.69
C ASP A 190 -26.19 4.45 -4.64
N GLN A 191 -25.34 3.43 -4.64
CA GLN A 191 -24.15 3.31 -5.49
C GLN A 191 -24.38 2.33 -6.63
N GLU A 192 -23.60 2.51 -7.70
CA GLU A 192 -23.73 1.68 -8.89
C GLU A 192 -23.01 0.35 -8.70
N ILE A 193 -23.66 -0.77 -9.06
CA ILE A 193 -23.04 -2.09 -9.08
C ILE A 193 -23.33 -2.85 -10.38
N ILE A 194 -22.31 -3.52 -10.91
CA ILE A 194 -22.35 -4.37 -12.08
C ILE A 194 -21.91 -5.77 -11.66
N TYR A 195 -22.80 -6.74 -11.77
CA TYR A 195 -22.56 -8.16 -11.51
C TYR A 195 -23.23 -9.00 -12.61
N PRO A 196 -22.78 -10.25 -12.86
CA PRO A 196 -23.29 -11.04 -13.97
C PRO A 196 -24.75 -11.46 -13.75
N SER A 197 -25.54 -11.39 -14.82
CA SER A 197 -26.86 -12.02 -14.86
C SER A 197 -26.73 -13.47 -15.34
N PRO A 198 -27.58 -14.42 -14.87
CA PRO A 198 -27.49 -15.84 -15.24
C PRO A 198 -27.46 -16.11 -16.75
N ASP A 199 -28.16 -15.29 -17.53
CA ASP A 199 -28.33 -15.49 -18.97
C ASP A 199 -27.27 -14.77 -19.84
N VAL A 200 -26.30 -14.09 -19.22
CA VAL A 200 -25.31 -13.27 -19.92
C VAL A 200 -23.98 -14.00 -20.02
N SER A 201 -23.41 -14.09 -21.23
CA SER A 201 -22.11 -14.71 -21.41
C SER A 201 -20.99 -13.88 -20.74
N LYS A 202 -19.86 -14.52 -20.40
CA LYS A 202 -18.70 -13.80 -19.85
C LYS A 202 -18.20 -12.68 -20.75
N SER A 203 -18.24 -12.90 -22.07
CA SER A 203 -17.81 -11.91 -23.06
C SER A 203 -18.75 -10.71 -23.11
N ASP A 204 -20.06 -10.93 -23.02
CA ASP A 204 -21.05 -9.84 -23.00
C ASP A 204 -20.98 -9.06 -21.68
N PHE A 205 -20.76 -9.77 -20.57
CA PHE A 205 -20.51 -9.12 -19.28
C PHE A 205 -19.27 -8.22 -19.32
N LEU A 206 -18.16 -8.71 -19.88
CA LEU A 206 -16.94 -7.91 -20.03
C LEU A 206 -17.14 -6.73 -20.99
N SER A 207 -17.92 -6.90 -22.06
CA SER A 207 -18.29 -5.79 -22.95
C SER A 207 -19.06 -4.69 -22.20
N LYS A 208 -20.03 -5.07 -21.36
CA LYS A 208 -20.76 -4.12 -20.49
C LYS A 208 -19.82 -3.40 -19.52
N VAL A 209 -18.81 -4.10 -18.99
CA VAL A 209 -17.76 -3.49 -18.17
C VAL A 209 -16.94 -2.49 -18.98
N ASN A 210 -16.55 -2.83 -20.22
CA ASN A 210 -15.82 -1.93 -21.12
C ASN A 210 -16.63 -0.67 -21.46
N ASP A 211 -17.94 -0.80 -21.71
CA ASP A 211 -18.82 0.34 -21.94
C ASP A 211 -18.83 1.26 -20.72
N LYS A 212 -18.87 0.68 -19.51
CA LYS A 212 -18.83 1.47 -18.28
C LYS A 212 -17.49 2.17 -18.08
N LEU A 213 -16.37 1.49 -18.28
CA LEU A 213 -15.04 2.09 -18.22
C LEU A 213 -14.88 3.19 -19.27
N SER A 214 -15.45 3.02 -20.46
CA SER A 214 -15.46 4.05 -21.50
C SER A 214 -16.22 5.29 -21.05
N GLN A 215 -17.38 5.14 -20.40
CA GLN A 215 -18.11 6.27 -19.80
C GLN A 215 -17.28 6.99 -18.73
N VAL A 216 -16.57 6.24 -17.88
CA VAL A 216 -15.68 6.81 -16.86
C VAL A 216 -14.53 7.58 -17.50
N LEU A 217 -13.94 7.05 -18.58
CA LEU A 217 -12.92 7.75 -19.34
C LEU A 217 -13.43 9.06 -19.96
N GLN A 218 -14.68 9.11 -20.43
CA GLN A 218 -15.29 10.36 -20.88
C GLN A 218 -15.45 11.38 -19.74
N VAL A 219 -15.69 10.95 -18.50
CA VAL A 219 -15.68 11.84 -17.32
C VAL A 219 -14.29 12.45 -17.13
N VAL A 220 -13.22 11.67 -17.28
CA VAL A 220 -11.82 12.16 -17.21
C VAL A 220 -11.61 13.26 -18.25
N TYR A 221 -11.91 13.00 -19.52
CA TYR A 221 -11.74 13.99 -20.60
C TYR A 221 -12.57 15.25 -20.41
N LYS A 222 -13.80 15.11 -19.92
CA LYS A 222 -14.67 16.27 -19.61
C LYS A 222 -14.08 17.13 -18.50
N ARG A 223 -13.55 16.52 -17.43
CA ARG A 223 -12.92 17.22 -16.31
C ARG A 223 -11.62 17.91 -16.74
N GLN A 224 -10.79 17.23 -17.53
CA GLN A 224 -9.58 17.83 -18.12
C GLN A 224 -9.91 19.04 -19.00
N SER A 225 -10.92 18.91 -19.86
CA SER A 225 -11.37 20.02 -20.71
C SER A 225 -11.87 21.21 -19.88
N GLU A 226 -12.50 20.95 -18.73
CA GLU A 226 -12.97 22.02 -17.82
C GLU A 226 -11.81 22.83 -17.22
N TYR A 227 -10.70 22.18 -16.87
CA TYR A 227 -9.48 22.84 -16.42
C TYR A 227 -8.90 23.79 -17.48
N LEU A 228 -8.99 23.40 -18.75
CA LEU A 228 -8.42 24.17 -19.86
C LEU A 228 -9.29 25.35 -20.32
N LYS A 229 -10.56 25.45 -19.89
CA LYS A 229 -11.48 26.51 -20.32
C LYS A 229 -11.15 27.89 -19.76
N SER A 230 -10.62 27.96 -18.54
CA SER A 230 -10.33 29.21 -17.83
C SER A 230 -9.27 28.98 -16.77
N HIS A 231 -8.42 30.00 -16.54
CA HIS A 231 -7.45 29.98 -15.43
C HIS A 231 -8.12 29.86 -14.07
N ASP A 232 -9.35 30.36 -13.90
CA ASP A 232 -10.12 30.24 -12.66
C ASP A 232 -10.51 28.79 -12.34
N ASN A 233 -10.60 27.93 -13.38
CA ASN A 233 -10.98 26.54 -13.22
C ASN A 233 -9.80 25.63 -12.85
N ILE A 234 -8.54 26.08 -12.93
CA ILE A 234 -7.35 25.25 -12.66
C ILE A 234 -7.42 24.59 -11.28
N ASN A 235 -7.95 25.29 -10.28
CA ASN A 235 -8.08 24.79 -8.91
C ASN A 235 -9.43 24.16 -8.59
N LYS A 236 -10.27 23.91 -9.61
CA LYS A 236 -11.61 23.32 -9.43
C LYS A 236 -11.49 21.91 -8.87
N LYS A 237 -12.11 21.69 -7.70
CA LYS A 237 -12.17 20.38 -7.07
C LYS A 237 -13.38 19.61 -7.58
N PHE A 238 -13.13 18.45 -8.19
CA PHE A 238 -14.19 17.51 -8.54
C PHE A 238 -14.43 16.52 -7.41
N LEU A 239 -15.66 16.06 -7.25
CA LEU A 239 -15.96 14.94 -6.36
C LEU A 239 -15.30 13.64 -6.90
N PRO A 240 -14.78 12.77 -6.03
CA PRO A 240 -14.12 11.54 -6.45
C PRO A 240 -15.10 10.62 -7.18
N VAL A 241 -14.64 10.01 -8.27
CA VAL A 241 -15.35 8.90 -8.93
C VAL A 241 -14.45 7.69 -8.90
N VAL A 242 -14.89 6.63 -8.25
CA VAL A 242 -14.08 5.42 -8.04
C VAL A 242 -14.72 4.23 -8.71
N VAL A 243 -13.94 3.53 -9.52
CA VAL A 243 -14.32 2.23 -10.08
C VAL A 243 -13.62 1.14 -9.31
N THR A 244 -14.39 0.32 -8.63
CA THR A 244 -13.90 -0.79 -7.82
C THR A 244 -14.17 -2.09 -8.54
N ILE A 245 -13.13 -2.88 -8.83
CA ILE A 245 -13.24 -4.19 -9.49
C ILE A 245 -12.86 -5.27 -8.46
N ASP A 246 -13.84 -5.98 -7.90
CA ASP A 246 -13.62 -7.07 -6.96
C ASP A 246 -13.37 -8.38 -7.72
N GLU A 247 -12.14 -8.87 -7.74
CA GLU A 247 -11.67 -10.02 -8.54
C GLU A 247 -11.54 -9.73 -10.05
N LEU A 248 -10.44 -9.06 -10.41
CA LEU A 248 -10.08 -8.75 -11.79
C LEU A 248 -9.81 -10.01 -12.64
N SER A 249 -9.22 -11.06 -12.06
CA SER A 249 -8.93 -12.32 -12.77
C SER A 249 -10.19 -13.02 -13.31
N ALA A 250 -11.34 -12.82 -12.66
CA ALA A 250 -12.61 -13.42 -13.09
C ALA A 250 -13.18 -12.77 -14.36
N LEU A 251 -12.82 -11.50 -14.63
CA LEU A 251 -13.23 -10.78 -15.85
C LEU A 251 -12.51 -11.27 -17.09
N THR A 252 -11.23 -11.61 -16.96
CA THR A 252 -10.38 -11.95 -18.11
C THR A 252 -10.42 -13.45 -18.43
N THR A 253 -10.71 -14.29 -17.44
CA THR A 253 -10.70 -15.75 -17.58
C THR A 253 -11.89 -16.28 -18.41
N GLY A 254 -11.58 -16.74 -19.63
CA GLY A 254 -12.54 -17.36 -20.54
C GLY A 254 -13.36 -16.37 -21.37
N ALA A 255 -12.99 -15.09 -21.37
CA ALA A 255 -13.56 -14.08 -22.26
C ALA A 255 -12.81 -14.01 -23.61
N ASN A 256 -13.44 -13.43 -24.63
CA ASN A 256 -12.80 -13.23 -25.93
C ASN A 256 -11.58 -12.29 -25.81
N LYS A 257 -10.45 -12.69 -26.42
CA LYS A 257 -9.19 -11.94 -26.39
C LYS A 257 -9.33 -10.47 -26.80
N ARG A 258 -10.10 -10.16 -27.85
CA ARG A 258 -10.29 -8.77 -28.31
C ARG A 258 -10.96 -7.89 -27.26
N ILE A 259 -11.92 -8.45 -26.51
CA ILE A 259 -12.65 -7.74 -25.46
C ILE A 259 -11.74 -7.52 -24.24
N VAL A 260 -10.91 -8.51 -23.92
CA VAL A 260 -9.89 -8.42 -22.86
C VAL A 260 -8.82 -7.38 -23.19
N ASP A 261 -8.34 -7.35 -24.43
CA ASP A 261 -7.35 -6.36 -24.87
C ASP A 261 -7.92 -4.93 -24.77
N SER A 262 -9.19 -4.74 -25.16
CA SER A 262 -9.91 -3.47 -24.98
C SER A 262 -10.04 -3.07 -23.50
N PHE A 263 -10.40 -4.03 -22.64
CA PHE A 263 -10.47 -3.83 -21.19
C PHE A 263 -9.14 -3.33 -20.62
N PHE A 264 -8.03 -3.99 -20.95
CA PHE A 264 -6.71 -3.57 -20.48
C PHE A 264 -6.28 -2.21 -21.03
N SER A 265 -6.60 -1.90 -22.29
CA SER A 265 -6.32 -0.59 -22.88
C SER A 265 -7.08 0.53 -22.15
N LEU A 266 -8.34 0.30 -21.77
CA LEU A 266 -9.13 1.24 -20.97
C LEU A 266 -8.53 1.43 -19.57
N LEU A 267 -8.17 0.36 -18.87
CA LEU A 267 -7.52 0.47 -17.55
C LEU A 267 -6.21 1.27 -17.63
N GLN A 268 -5.38 1.01 -18.63
CA GLN A 268 -4.12 1.74 -18.85
C GLN A 268 -4.37 3.24 -19.08
N THR A 269 -5.32 3.56 -19.96
CA THR A 269 -5.64 4.95 -20.28
C THR A 269 -6.21 5.70 -19.08
N ILE A 270 -7.13 5.08 -18.34
CA ILE A 270 -7.71 5.68 -17.13
C ILE A 270 -6.61 5.89 -16.08
N THR A 271 -5.82 4.86 -15.73
CA THR A 271 -4.78 5.01 -14.71
C THR A 271 -3.75 6.09 -15.04
N LEU A 272 -3.44 6.29 -16.32
CA LEU A 272 -2.50 7.32 -16.75
C LEU A 272 -3.08 8.74 -16.63
N LEU A 273 -4.33 8.95 -17.04
CA LEU A 273 -4.92 10.29 -17.18
C LEU A 273 -5.71 10.75 -15.96
N ALA A 274 -6.15 9.81 -15.11
CA ALA A 274 -7.18 10.07 -14.12
C ALA A 274 -6.70 10.86 -12.89
N ARG A 275 -5.38 10.94 -12.64
CA ARG A 275 -4.77 11.55 -11.44
C ARG A 275 -5.30 12.95 -11.14
N GLU A 276 -5.32 13.83 -12.14
CA GLU A 276 -5.79 15.22 -11.96
C GLU A 276 -7.30 15.36 -11.99
N SER A 277 -8.00 14.35 -12.52
CA SER A 277 -9.45 14.39 -12.68
C SER A 277 -10.23 13.86 -11.47
N ASN A 278 -9.57 13.49 -10.37
CA ASN A 278 -10.17 12.85 -9.19
C ASN A 278 -11.01 11.61 -9.56
N VAL A 279 -10.46 10.79 -10.46
CA VAL A 279 -11.01 9.49 -10.86
C VAL A 279 -10.00 8.42 -10.43
N HIS A 280 -10.46 7.35 -9.80
CA HIS A 280 -9.56 6.32 -9.27
C HIS A 280 -10.06 4.92 -9.60
N LEU A 281 -9.12 3.99 -9.73
CA LEU A 281 -9.40 2.58 -9.84
C LEU A 281 -9.01 1.86 -8.56
N ILE A 282 -9.87 0.99 -8.04
CA ILE A 282 -9.53 0.02 -6.99
C ILE A 282 -9.57 -1.36 -7.64
N LEU A 283 -8.41 -1.96 -7.83
CA LEU A 283 -8.22 -3.22 -8.54
C LEU A 283 -7.89 -4.32 -7.54
N ILE A 284 -8.82 -5.26 -7.35
CA ILE A 284 -8.68 -6.34 -6.39
C ILE A 284 -8.58 -7.67 -7.13
N SER A 285 -7.65 -8.53 -6.72
CA SER A 285 -7.53 -9.89 -7.26
C SER A 285 -6.89 -10.83 -6.25
N GLN A 286 -7.01 -12.14 -6.46
CA GLN A 286 -6.22 -13.11 -5.69
C GLN A 286 -4.74 -13.04 -6.04
N GLU A 287 -4.44 -12.93 -7.32
CA GLU A 287 -3.09 -12.76 -7.86
C GLU A 287 -3.10 -11.58 -8.85
N LEU A 288 -2.09 -10.72 -8.77
CA LEU A 288 -1.90 -9.56 -9.64
C LEU A 288 -0.65 -9.75 -10.51
N ASP A 289 -0.57 -10.92 -11.15
CA ASP A 289 0.46 -11.25 -12.13
C ASP A 289 0.27 -10.45 -13.44
N ALA A 290 1.24 -10.57 -14.36
CA ALA A 290 1.21 -9.84 -15.63
C ALA A 290 0.06 -10.27 -16.57
N LYS A 291 -0.55 -11.45 -16.34
CA LYS A 291 -1.71 -11.92 -17.11
C LYS A 291 -3.01 -11.30 -16.60
N THR A 292 -3.08 -11.07 -15.29
CA THR A 292 -4.23 -10.49 -14.64
C THR A 292 -4.24 -8.98 -14.79
N ILE A 293 -3.13 -8.31 -14.52
CA ILE A 293 -3.03 -6.84 -14.61
C ILE A 293 -1.79 -6.45 -15.42
N PRO A 294 -1.91 -5.54 -16.41
CA PRO A 294 -0.74 -5.05 -17.12
C PRO A 294 0.23 -4.34 -16.17
N THR A 295 1.54 -4.57 -16.36
CA THR A 295 2.59 -3.96 -15.53
C THR A 295 2.48 -2.44 -15.45
N SER A 296 2.08 -1.78 -16.54
CA SER A 296 1.86 -0.33 -16.59
C SER A 296 0.72 0.16 -15.69
N VAL A 297 -0.36 -0.61 -15.54
CA VAL A 297 -1.46 -0.27 -14.63
C VAL A 297 -0.99 -0.45 -13.19
N ARG A 298 -0.27 -1.55 -12.92
CA ARG A 298 0.23 -1.88 -11.59
C ARG A 298 1.27 -0.87 -11.09
N SER A 299 2.15 -0.38 -11.96
CA SER A 299 3.15 0.63 -11.59
C SER A 299 2.50 1.97 -11.23
N GLN A 300 1.37 2.32 -11.85
CA GLN A 300 0.61 3.54 -11.56
C GLN A 300 -0.20 3.46 -10.27
N CYS A 301 -0.39 2.27 -9.68
CA CYS A 301 -1.08 2.12 -8.40
C CYS A 301 -0.17 2.61 -7.27
N ASN A 302 -0.56 3.72 -6.64
CA ASN A 302 0.20 4.34 -5.57
C ASN A 302 -0.18 3.85 -4.17
N LEU A 303 -1.30 3.13 -4.04
CA LEU A 303 -1.62 2.37 -2.83
C LEU A 303 -1.62 0.89 -3.17
N ARG A 304 -0.74 0.12 -2.52
CA ARG A 304 -0.59 -1.31 -2.76
C ARG A 304 -0.81 -2.05 -1.45
N ILE A 305 -1.71 -3.02 -1.44
CA ILE A 305 -2.07 -3.79 -0.25
C ILE A 305 -1.95 -5.28 -0.61
N LEU A 306 -1.14 -6.01 0.14
CA LEU A 306 -1.15 -7.47 0.14
C LEU A 306 -1.74 -7.93 1.46
N MET A 307 -2.80 -8.73 1.38
CA MET A 307 -3.47 -9.35 2.52
C MET A 307 -3.18 -10.84 2.58
N GLY A 308 -2.94 -11.37 3.78
CA GLY A 308 -2.63 -12.77 4.03
C GLY A 308 -1.12 -12.99 4.19
N LEU A 309 -0.66 -14.18 3.79
CA LEU A 309 0.73 -14.60 4.00
C LEU A 309 1.70 -13.75 3.16
N VAL A 310 2.62 -13.09 3.86
CA VAL A 310 3.69 -12.30 3.27
C VAL A 310 4.92 -13.18 3.09
N ASN A 311 5.25 -13.48 1.83
CA ASN A 311 6.45 -14.21 1.44
C ASN A 311 6.94 -13.71 0.08
N SER A 312 8.13 -14.12 -0.36
CA SER A 312 8.72 -13.64 -1.61
C SER A 312 7.81 -13.89 -2.83
N LYS A 313 7.09 -15.03 -2.86
CA LYS A 313 6.19 -15.37 -3.98
C LYS A 313 4.95 -14.48 -4.03
N SER A 314 4.34 -14.16 -2.88
CA SER A 314 3.20 -13.25 -2.84
C SER A 314 3.64 -11.80 -3.05
N CYS A 315 4.82 -11.41 -2.59
CA CYS A 315 5.26 -10.03 -2.66
C CYS A 315 5.79 -9.60 -4.03
N GLN A 316 6.37 -10.53 -4.82
CA GLN A 316 7.01 -10.24 -6.11
C GLN A 316 6.16 -9.41 -7.09
N TYR A 317 4.83 -9.49 -6.97
CA TYR A 317 3.93 -8.79 -7.89
C TYR A 317 3.70 -7.32 -7.50
N LEU A 318 3.53 -7.01 -6.21
CA LEU A 318 3.24 -5.65 -5.75
C LEU A 318 4.45 -4.92 -5.16
N PHE A 319 5.41 -5.68 -4.64
CA PHE A 319 6.59 -5.21 -3.91
C PHE A 319 7.87 -5.90 -4.43
N PRO A 320 8.17 -5.83 -5.74
CA PRO A 320 9.32 -6.51 -6.32
C PRO A 320 10.66 -6.01 -5.76
N ASP A 321 10.72 -4.74 -5.33
CA ASP A 321 11.96 -4.07 -4.92
C ASP A 321 12.32 -4.27 -3.44
N TYR A 322 11.52 -5.02 -2.68
CA TYR A 322 11.66 -5.11 -1.22
C TYR A 322 11.96 -6.52 -0.76
N ASP A 323 12.89 -6.62 0.20
CA ASP A 323 13.12 -7.85 0.94
C ASP A 323 12.13 -7.98 2.11
N VAL A 324 11.11 -8.80 1.87
CA VAL A 324 10.01 -8.99 2.82
C VAL A 324 10.35 -9.88 4.01
N SER A 325 11.52 -10.54 4.02
CA SER A 325 11.98 -11.34 5.15
C SER A 325 12.19 -10.51 6.42
N SER A 326 12.37 -9.20 6.26
CA SER A 326 12.61 -8.24 7.33
C SER A 326 11.33 -7.62 7.93
N ILE A 327 10.15 -7.90 7.33
CA ILE A 327 8.88 -7.29 7.75
C ILE A 327 8.21 -8.16 8.82
N VAL A 328 7.98 -7.57 10.00
CA VAL A 328 7.22 -8.22 11.07
C VAL A 328 5.73 -7.89 10.91
N VAL A 329 4.95 -8.84 10.39
CA VAL A 329 3.49 -8.70 10.28
C VAL A 329 2.83 -9.29 11.52
N PRO A 330 2.02 -8.51 12.27
CA PRO A 330 1.26 -9.04 13.40
C PRO A 330 0.34 -10.19 12.99
N SER A 331 0.23 -11.20 13.85
CA SER A 331 -0.66 -12.33 13.64
C SER A 331 -2.13 -11.89 13.69
N GLY A 332 -2.97 -12.53 12.87
CA GLY A 332 -4.41 -12.28 12.85
C GLY A 332 -5.04 -12.49 11.47
N VAL A 333 -6.37 -12.31 11.42
CA VAL A 333 -7.14 -12.35 10.17
C VAL A 333 -7.07 -10.98 9.50
N ALA A 334 -7.10 -10.92 8.16
CA ALA A 334 -7.07 -9.67 7.41
C ALA A 334 -5.88 -8.77 7.76
N THR A 335 -4.72 -9.39 8.01
CA THR A 335 -3.42 -8.73 8.14
C THR A 335 -2.59 -8.90 6.88
N GLY A 336 -1.51 -8.14 6.75
CA GLY A 336 -0.60 -8.22 5.62
C GLY A 336 0.36 -7.04 5.58
N ILE A 337 0.60 -6.49 4.40
CA ILE A 337 1.46 -5.30 4.20
C ILE A 337 0.80 -4.28 3.30
N ILE A 338 1.12 -3.01 3.54
CA ILE A 338 0.65 -1.86 2.78
C ILE A 338 1.82 -0.96 2.41
N GLN A 339 1.77 -0.38 1.22
CA GLN A 339 2.69 0.66 0.78
C GLN A 339 1.90 1.79 0.15
N LYS A 340 2.25 3.01 0.55
CA LYS A 340 1.81 4.24 -0.10
C LYS A 340 3.00 4.85 -0.81
N ILE A 341 2.86 5.14 -2.10
CA ILE A 341 3.89 5.71 -2.94
C ILE A 341 3.52 7.18 -3.19
N ASN A 342 4.16 8.08 -2.45
CA ASN A 342 3.99 9.52 -2.61
C ASN A 342 5.35 10.17 -2.92
N SER A 343 5.33 11.36 -3.50
CA SER A 343 6.55 12.15 -3.76
C SER A 343 7.21 12.69 -2.49
N ASP A 344 6.42 12.87 -1.42
CA ASP A 344 6.80 13.69 -0.27
C ASP A 344 7.29 12.85 0.93
N GLU A 345 7.12 11.53 0.86
CA GLU A 345 7.50 10.59 1.93
C GLU A 345 8.29 9.44 1.32
N VAL A 346 9.31 8.96 2.05
CA VAL A 346 10.05 7.76 1.65
C VAL A 346 9.06 6.58 1.61
N PRO A 347 8.89 5.89 0.46
CA PRO A 347 7.97 4.77 0.37
C PRO A 347 8.34 3.68 1.37
N ALA A 348 7.49 3.46 2.36
CA ALA A 348 7.70 2.49 3.41
C ALA A 348 6.68 1.36 3.30
N ILE A 349 7.16 0.12 3.24
CA ILE A 349 6.26 -1.02 3.48
C ILE A 349 5.97 -1.08 4.98
N THR A 350 4.67 -1.04 5.30
CA THR A 350 4.17 -1.03 6.67
C THR A 350 3.34 -2.29 6.92
N PRO A 351 3.45 -2.93 8.10
CA PRO A 351 2.53 -3.98 8.51
C PRO A 351 1.08 -3.47 8.51
N PHE A 352 0.20 -4.21 7.85
CA PHE A 352 -1.19 -3.83 7.62
C PHE A 352 -2.14 -4.70 8.44
N LEU A 353 -3.12 -4.06 9.09
CA LEU A 353 -4.25 -4.74 9.73
C LEU A 353 -5.52 -4.02 9.27
N ALA A 354 -6.32 -4.68 8.42
CA ALA A 354 -7.55 -4.07 7.91
C ALA A 354 -8.48 -3.62 9.06
N PRO A 355 -9.25 -2.55 8.88
CA PRO A 355 -10.17 -2.09 9.90
C PRO A 355 -11.26 -3.13 10.16
N THR A 356 -11.77 -3.16 11.40
CA THR A 356 -12.91 -3.98 11.80
C THR A 356 -14.06 -3.07 12.19
N VAL A 357 -15.19 -3.25 11.52
CA VAL A 357 -16.45 -2.57 11.85
C VAL A 357 -17.31 -3.56 12.61
N LYS A 358 -17.78 -3.19 13.80
CA LYS A 358 -18.73 -4.04 14.54
C LYS A 358 -20.08 -4.06 13.81
N GLY A 359 -20.65 -5.26 13.67
CA GLY A 359 -21.93 -5.46 12.98
C GLY A 359 -21.81 -5.70 11.48
N TRP A 360 -20.60 -5.77 10.93
CA TRP A 360 -20.33 -6.26 9.58
C TRP A 360 -19.90 -7.72 9.54
#